data_AF-A0ABC9NKU1-F1
#
_entry.id   AF-A0ABC9NKU1-F1
#
_cell.length_a   1.000
_cell.length_b   1.000
_cell.length_c   1.000
_cell.angle_alpha   90.00
_cell.angle_beta   90.00
_cell.angle_gamma   90.00
#
_symmetry.space_group_name_H-M   'P 1'
#
loop_
_entity.id
_entity.type
_entity.pdbx_description
1 polymer ?
#
loop_
_entity_poly.entity_id
_entity_poly.type
_entity_poly.pdbx_seq_one_letter_code
_entity_poly.pdbx_strand_id
1 'polypeptide(L)'
;MNTKTEDTLTSLKMLSAMEREMHERATKVGAHILSVHALMVAGVIENAAEFIEEQHKEISALKAQLAGAGTTLPVAGQRVVIVGNPSQEFIILSEMANGYLITPSPTDENKPLEDVRIVARDRVVFTDPAASSTFNA
;
A
#
# COMPACT_ATOMS: atom_id res chain seq x y z
N MET A 1 -13.94 -4.64 0.71
CA MET A 1 -14.24 -3.60 1.71
C MET A 1 -14.25 -4.25 3.09
N ASN A 2 -14.29 -3.51 4.21
CA ASN A 2 -14.53 -4.14 5.52
C ASN A 2 -16.04 -4.15 5.80
N THR A 3 -16.49 -5.06 6.67
CA THR A 3 -17.90 -5.25 7.00
C THR A 3 -18.58 -3.98 7.51
N LYS A 4 -17.92 -3.23 8.39
CA LYS A 4 -18.45 -1.97 8.93
C LYS A 4 -18.69 -0.92 7.83
N THR A 5 -17.80 -0.84 6.84
CA THR A 5 -17.95 0.09 5.71
C THR A 5 -19.07 -0.37 4.78
N GLU A 6 -19.24 -1.68 4.55
CA GLU A 6 -20.37 -2.26 3.80
C GLU A 6 -21.72 -1.98 4.47
N ASP A 7 -21.81 -2.15 5.79
CA ASP A 7 -23.01 -1.86 6.57
C ASP A 7 -23.36 -0.36 6.52
N THR A 8 -22.34 0.50 6.62
CA THR A 8 -22.51 1.95 6.50
C THR A 8 -23.04 2.34 5.13
N LEU A 9 -22.45 1.79 4.06
CA LEU A 9 -22.86 2.05 2.68
C LEU A 9 -24.31 1.60 2.44
N THR A 10 -24.68 0.43 2.96
CA THR A 10 -26.05 -0.10 2.91
C THR A 10 -27.03 0.84 3.62
N SER A 11 -26.66 1.32 4.81
CA SER A 11 -27.49 2.27 5.58
C SER A 11 -27.69 3.58 4.84
N LEU A 12 -26.62 4.13 4.24
CA LEU A 12 -26.71 5.37 3.45
C LEU A 12 -27.65 5.19 2.25
N LYS A 13 -27.50 4.12 1.47
CA LYS A 13 -28.38 3.83 0.32
C LYS A 13 -29.84 3.67 0.74
N MET A 14 -30.09 3.06 1.90
CA MET A 14 -31.45 2.94 2.43
C MET A 14 -32.03 4.31 2.84
N LEU A 15 -31.24 5.14 3.51
CA LEU A 15 -31.66 6.48 3.92
C LEU A 15 -31.93 7.39 2.72
N SER A 16 -31.10 7.36 1.67
CA SER A 16 -31.38 8.16 0.47
C SER A 16 -32.67 7.73 -0.23
N ALA A 17 -32.94 6.43 -0.29
CA ALA A 17 -34.20 5.91 -0.83
C ALA A 17 -35.41 6.37 -0.02
N MET A 18 -35.31 6.35 1.31
CA MET A 18 -36.37 6.86 2.21
C MET A 18 -36.62 8.36 2.00
N GLU A 19 -35.56 9.16 1.85
CA GLU A 19 -35.68 10.61 1.61
C GLU A 19 -36.24 10.92 0.22
N ARG A 20 -35.93 10.12 -0.81
CA ARG A 20 -36.59 10.22 -2.12
C ARG A 20 -38.08 9.90 -2.03
N GLU A 21 -38.46 8.88 -1.27
CA GLU A 21 -39.87 8.58 -1.03
C GLU A 21 -40.57 9.72 -0.28
N MET A 22 -39.91 10.32 0.70
CA MET A 22 -40.40 11.51 1.42
C MET A 22 -40.60 12.68 0.45
N HIS A 23 -39.65 12.93 -0.45
CA HIS A 23 -39.76 13.93 -1.50
C HIS A 23 -41.01 13.71 -2.38
N GLU A 24 -41.24 12.48 -2.84
CA GLU A 24 -42.43 12.16 -3.65
C GLU A 24 -43.74 12.39 -2.88
N ARG A 25 -43.81 11.92 -1.63
CA ARG A 25 -44.99 12.07 -0.77
C ARG A 25 -45.27 13.55 -0.49
N ALA A 26 -44.25 14.31 -0.11
CA ALA A 26 -44.35 15.75 0.18
C ALA A 26 -44.79 16.55 -1.05
N THR A 27 -44.30 16.18 -2.24
CA THR A 27 -44.72 16.78 -3.51
C THR A 27 -46.20 16.55 -3.79
N LYS A 28 -46.70 15.32 -3.57
CA LYS A 28 -48.12 14.96 -3.78
C LYS A 28 -49.09 15.73 -2.88
N VAL A 29 -48.67 16.08 -1.65
CA VAL A 29 -49.51 16.80 -0.68
C VAL A 29 -49.28 18.32 -0.67
N GLY A 30 -48.47 18.85 -1.59
CA GLY A 30 -48.18 20.30 -1.68
C GLY A 30 -47.24 20.83 -0.61
N ALA A 31 -46.54 19.97 0.13
CA ALA A 31 -45.57 20.35 1.15
C ALA A 31 -44.19 20.67 0.54
N HIS A 32 -44.12 21.70 -0.30
CA HIS A 32 -42.95 22.01 -1.13
C HIS A 32 -41.63 22.19 -0.36
N ILE A 33 -41.65 22.84 0.81
CA ILE A 33 -40.45 23.03 1.63
C ILE A 33 -39.88 21.68 2.09
N LEU A 34 -40.74 20.78 2.57
CA LEU A 34 -40.35 19.44 2.98
C LEU A 34 -39.85 18.61 1.79
N SER A 35 -40.50 18.74 0.63
CA SER A 35 -40.10 18.07 -0.61
C SER A 35 -38.69 18.47 -1.05
N VAL A 36 -38.37 19.78 -1.06
CA VAL A 36 -37.03 20.27 -1.42
C VAL A 36 -35.98 19.84 -0.40
N HIS A 37 -36.31 19.90 0.89
CA HIS A 37 -35.41 19.44 1.95
C HIS A 37 -35.05 17.96 1.80
N ALA A 38 -36.06 17.10 1.64
CA ALA A 38 -35.87 15.66 1.48
C ALA A 38 -35.02 15.33 0.25
N LEU A 39 -35.25 16.01 -0.88
CA LEU A 39 -34.44 15.81 -2.09
C LEU A 39 -32.97 16.23 -1.87
N MET A 40 -32.74 17.35 -1.19
CA MET A 40 -31.38 17.81 -0.89
C MET A 40 -30.65 16.81 0.03
N VAL A 41 -31.33 16.33 1.07
CA VAL A 41 -30.77 15.33 1.99
C VAL A 41 -30.46 14.02 1.26
N ALA A 42 -31.38 13.53 0.43
CA ALA A 42 -31.14 12.34 -0.39
C ALA A 42 -29.88 12.48 -1.27
N GLY A 43 -29.73 13.62 -1.95
CA GLY A 43 -28.57 13.88 -2.79
C GLY A 43 -27.25 13.93 -2.01
N VAL A 44 -27.23 14.53 -0.82
CA VAL A 44 -26.03 14.55 0.04
C VAL A 44 -25.66 13.13 0.49
N ILE A 45 -26.65 12.30 0.84
CA ILE A 45 -26.44 10.92 1.28
C ILE A 45 -25.91 10.06 0.13
N GLU A 46 -26.43 10.24 -1.08
CA GLU A 46 -25.95 9.55 -2.29
C GLU A 46 -24.51 9.91 -2.62
N ASN A 47 -24.19 11.21 -2.61
CA ASN A 47 -22.81 11.67 -2.82
C ASN A 47 -21.84 11.08 -1.78
N ALA A 48 -22.27 10.98 -0.52
CA ALA A 48 -21.46 10.36 0.53
C ALA A 48 -21.24 8.86 0.28
N ALA A 49 -22.27 8.14 -0.18
CA ALA A 49 -22.18 6.73 -0.52
C ALA A 49 -21.22 6.50 -1.70
N GLU A 50 -21.35 7.29 -2.77
CA GLU A 50 -20.48 7.23 -3.95
C GLU A 50 -19.01 7.51 -3.59
N PHE A 51 -18.77 8.56 -2.79
CA PHE A 51 -17.43 8.92 -2.33
C PHE A 51 -16.74 7.77 -1.58
N ILE A 52 -17.47 7.07 -0.69
CA ILE A 52 -16.94 5.92 0.05
C ILE A 52 -16.56 4.78 -0.91
N GLU A 53 -17.40 4.50 -1.92
CA GLU A 53 -17.11 3.47 -2.93
C GLU A 53 -15.87 3.81 -3.76
N GLU A 54 -15.73 5.08 -4.18
CA GLU A 54 -14.57 5.55 -4.92
C GLU A 54 -13.29 5.46 -4.10
N GLN A 55 -13.30 5.93 -2.86
CA GLN A 55 -12.17 5.78 -1.94
C GLN A 55 -11.79 4.31 -1.73
N HIS A 56 -12.77 3.42 -1.61
CA HIS A 56 -12.49 2.00 -1.47
C HIS A 56 -11.78 1.42 -2.71
N LYS A 57 -12.19 1.82 -3.92
CA LYS A 57 -11.54 1.43 -5.18
C LYS A 57 -10.11 1.95 -5.25
N GLU A 58 -9.89 3.22 -4.93
CA GLU A 58 -8.57 3.85 -4.95
C GLU A 58 -7.60 3.17 -3.97
N ILE A 59 -8.03 2.96 -2.72
CA ILE A 59 -7.23 2.24 -1.72
C ILE A 59 -6.91 0.81 -2.18
N SER A 60 -7.87 0.12 -2.80
CA SER A 60 -7.65 -1.24 -3.30
C SER A 60 -6.65 -1.26 -4.46
N ALA A 61 -6.71 -0.27 -5.36
CA ALA A 61 -5.73 -0.09 -6.43
C ALA A 61 -4.33 0.20 -5.88
N LEU A 62 -4.21 1.08 -4.89
CA LEU A 62 -2.94 1.37 -4.20
C LEU A 62 -2.38 0.13 -3.50
N LYS A 63 -3.22 -0.66 -2.84
CA LYS A 63 -2.80 -1.95 -2.24
C LYS A 63 -2.30 -2.94 -3.28
N ALA A 64 -2.97 -3.04 -4.43
CA ALA A 64 -2.55 -3.91 -5.52
C ALA A 64 -1.22 -3.44 -6.12
N GLN A 65 -1.04 -2.12 -6.32
CA GLN A 65 0.23 -1.54 -6.75
C GLN A 65 1.34 -1.80 -5.72
N LEU A 66 1.07 -1.65 -4.43
CA LEU A 66 2.03 -1.93 -3.37
C LEU A 66 2.42 -3.42 -3.32
N ALA A 67 1.47 -4.33 -3.49
CA ALA A 67 1.73 -5.76 -3.58
C ALA A 67 2.52 -6.13 -4.86
N GLY A 68 2.26 -5.43 -5.96
CA GLY A 68 2.98 -5.59 -7.23
C GLY A 68 4.35 -4.90 -7.27
N ALA A 69 4.64 -3.99 -6.34
CA ALA A 69 5.90 -3.25 -6.26
C ALA A 69 7.08 -4.10 -5.75
N GLY A 70 6.93 -5.42 -5.67
CA GLY A 70 8.04 -6.33 -5.41
C GLY A 70 8.67 -6.12 -4.03
N THR A 71 7.99 -6.60 -2.99
CA THR A 71 8.70 -6.94 -1.74
C THR A 71 9.50 -8.22 -1.97
N THR A 72 10.55 -8.16 -2.79
CA THR A 72 11.72 -9.00 -2.50
C THR A 72 12.12 -8.66 -1.07
N LEU A 73 12.32 -9.69 -0.23
CA LEU A 73 12.80 -9.58 1.15
C LEU A 73 13.80 -8.42 1.28
N PRO A 74 13.78 -7.63 2.37
CA PRO A 74 14.79 -6.61 2.56
C PRO A 74 16.14 -7.29 2.42
N VAL A 75 16.89 -6.85 1.40
CA VAL A 75 18.26 -7.31 1.11
C VAL A 75 19.16 -7.05 2.33
N ALA A 76 18.75 -6.13 3.21
CA ALA A 76 19.38 -5.86 4.49
C ALA A 76 19.53 -7.13 5.36
N GLY A 77 20.74 -7.36 5.85
CA GLY A 77 21.11 -8.54 6.64
C GLY A 77 21.61 -9.72 5.79
N GLN A 78 21.42 -9.71 4.46
CA GLN A 78 21.94 -10.76 3.60
C GLN A 78 23.46 -10.67 3.46
N ARG A 79 24.09 -11.85 3.43
CA ARG A 79 25.53 -11.98 3.20
C ARG A 79 25.83 -12.03 1.72
N VAL A 80 26.84 -11.27 1.33
CA VAL A 80 27.28 -11.13 -0.05
C VAL A 80 28.80 -11.11 -0.14
N VAL A 81 29.32 -11.41 -1.32
CA VAL A 81 30.73 -11.20 -1.68
C VAL A 81 30.82 -10.24 -2.87
N ILE A 82 31.96 -9.56 -2.99
CA ILE A 82 32.21 -8.67 -4.13
C ILE A 82 32.90 -9.46 -5.24
N VAL A 83 32.47 -9.28 -6.49
CA VAL A 83 33.12 -9.86 -7.67
C VAL A 83 34.60 -9.43 -7.71
N GLY A 84 35.49 -10.41 -7.78
CA GLY A 84 36.95 -10.21 -7.74
C GLY A 84 37.55 -10.18 -6.33
N ASN A 85 36.73 -10.23 -5.27
CA ASN A 85 37.19 -10.41 -3.89
C ASN A 85 36.26 -11.38 -3.12
N PRO A 86 36.24 -12.68 -3.50
CA PRO A 86 35.35 -13.66 -2.88
C PRO A 86 35.78 -14.08 -1.46
N SER A 87 37.00 -13.72 -1.03
CA SER A 87 37.54 -14.11 0.27
C SER A 87 36.99 -13.31 1.45
N GLN A 88 36.32 -12.18 1.18
CA GLN A 88 35.71 -11.33 2.19
C GLN A 88 34.18 -11.29 2.02
N GLU A 89 33.46 -11.70 3.05
CA GLU A 89 32.00 -11.55 3.12
C GLU A 89 31.61 -10.16 3.63
N PHE A 90 30.45 -9.71 3.18
CA PHE A 90 29.83 -8.44 3.54
C PHE A 90 28.37 -8.67 3.91
N ILE A 91 27.85 -7.81 4.78
CA ILE A 91 26.42 -7.74 5.08
C ILE A 91 25.85 -6.51 4.39
N ILE A 92 24.73 -6.67 3.70
CA ILE A 92 23.99 -5.54 3.14
C ILE A 92 23.28 -4.81 4.29
N LEU A 93 23.51 -3.51 4.41
CA LEU A 93 22.84 -2.64 5.36
C LEU A 93 21.58 -2.03 4.76
N SER A 94 21.64 -1.68 3.48
CA SER A 94 20.52 -1.05 2.76
C SER A 94 20.68 -1.19 1.25
N GLU A 95 19.56 -1.28 0.56
CA GLU A 95 19.53 -1.16 -0.90
C GLU A 95 19.39 0.30 -1.33
N MET A 96 20.19 0.70 -2.31
CA MET A 96 20.18 2.03 -2.90
C MET A 96 19.84 1.95 -4.39
N ALA A 97 19.47 3.08 -5.01
CA ALA A 97 19.06 3.12 -6.42
C ALA A 97 20.09 2.50 -7.39
N ASN A 98 21.40 2.68 -7.11
CA ASN A 98 22.49 2.25 -7.99
C ASN A 98 23.43 1.22 -7.33
N GLY A 99 23.04 0.61 -6.21
CA GLY A 99 23.94 -0.30 -5.49
C GLY A 99 23.44 -0.71 -4.11
N TYR A 100 24.34 -1.31 -3.34
CA TYR A 100 24.10 -1.74 -1.96
C TYR A 100 25.07 -1.02 -1.03
N LEU A 101 24.55 -0.52 0.09
CA LEU A 101 25.37 -0.08 1.21
C LEU A 101 25.75 -1.33 2.01
N ILE A 102 27.04 -1.62 2.15
CA ILE A 102 27.54 -2.85 2.74
C ILE A 102 28.60 -2.59 3.81
N THR A 103 28.76 -3.53 4.73
CA THR A 103 29.82 -3.55 5.76
C THR A 103 30.48 -4.93 5.81
N PRO A 104 31.77 -5.06 6.15
CA PRO A 104 32.43 -6.36 6.30
C PRO A 104 31.75 -7.25 7.35
N SER A 105 31.63 -8.55 7.05
CA SER A 105 31.20 -9.59 8.00
C SER A 105 32.42 -10.35 8.53
N PRO A 106 32.47 -10.71 9.82
CA PRO A 106 31.51 -10.38 10.88
C PRO A 106 31.61 -8.93 11.34
N THR A 107 30.48 -8.36 11.78
CA THR A 107 30.41 -7.02 12.36
C THR A 107 30.09 -7.12 13.85
N ASP A 108 30.73 -6.29 14.67
CA ASP A 108 30.42 -6.15 16.11
C ASP A 108 29.37 -5.04 16.29
N GLU A 109 28.15 -5.40 16.66
CA GLU A 109 27.02 -4.46 16.82
C GLU A 109 27.25 -3.43 17.96
N ASN A 110 28.19 -3.69 18.87
CA ASN A 110 28.51 -2.78 19.96
C ASN A 110 29.58 -1.74 19.59
N LYS A 111 30.10 -1.80 18.37
CA LYS A 111 31.10 -0.86 17.86
C LYS A 111 30.54 -0.06 16.69
N PRO A 112 31.02 1.18 16.51
CA PRO A 112 30.75 1.91 15.27
C PRO A 112 31.13 1.06 14.05
N LEU A 113 30.29 1.13 13.01
CA LEU A 113 30.58 0.45 11.76
C LEU A 113 31.82 1.09 11.10
N GLU A 114 32.86 0.29 10.92
CA GLU A 114 34.05 0.65 10.16
C GLU A 114 33.94 0.07 8.73
N ASP A 115 34.50 0.76 7.74
CA ASP A 115 34.53 0.31 6.33
C ASP A 115 33.16 0.08 5.65
N VAL A 116 32.19 0.95 5.95
CA VAL A 116 30.92 1.03 5.20
C VAL A 116 31.16 1.58 3.80
N ARG A 117 30.65 0.90 2.77
CA ARG A 117 30.86 1.28 1.37
C ARG A 117 29.64 1.00 0.50
N ILE A 118 29.51 1.76 -0.57
CA ILE A 118 28.49 1.54 -1.60
C ILE A 118 29.13 0.73 -2.73
N VAL A 119 28.51 -0.38 -3.11
CA VAL A 119 28.95 -1.23 -4.21
C VAL A 119 27.83 -1.38 -5.23
N ALA A 120 28.18 -1.25 -6.52
CA ALA A 120 27.22 -1.40 -7.62
C ALA A 120 26.60 -2.82 -7.63
N ARG A 121 25.34 -2.92 -8.05
CA ARG A 121 24.57 -4.18 -7.99
C ARG A 121 25.20 -5.32 -8.80
N ASP A 122 25.82 -4.99 -9.94
CA ASP A 122 26.49 -5.93 -10.84
C ASP A 122 27.81 -6.49 -10.28
N ARG A 123 28.29 -5.93 -9.16
CA ARG A 123 29.53 -6.37 -8.49
C ARG A 123 29.28 -7.16 -7.21
N VAL A 124 28.04 -7.50 -6.90
CA VAL A 124 27.66 -8.18 -5.66
C VAL A 124 27.05 -9.54 -5.97
N VAL A 125 27.49 -10.57 -5.24
CA VAL A 125 26.99 -11.95 -5.35
C VAL A 125 26.51 -12.41 -3.99
N PHE A 126 25.28 -12.92 -3.91
CA PHE A 126 24.70 -13.45 -2.66
C PHE A 126 25.31 -14.79 -2.30
N THR A 127 25.64 -14.98 -1.02
CA THR A 127 26.26 -16.22 -0.53
C THR A 127 25.24 -17.29 -0.12
N ASP A 128 23.97 -16.92 0.08
CA ASP A 128 22.88 -17.86 0.37
C ASP A 128 22.25 -18.41 -0.93
N PRO A 129 22.20 -19.74 -1.15
CA PRO A 129 21.53 -20.34 -2.30
C PRO A 129 20.04 -19.97 -2.42
N ALA A 130 19.34 -19.64 -1.32
CA ALA A 130 17.95 -19.17 -1.35
C ALA A 130 17.80 -17.75 -1.94
N ALA A 131 18.86 -16.94 -1.91
CA ALA A 131 18.92 -15.60 -2.48
C ALA A 131 19.55 -15.56 -3.89
N SER A 132 20.19 -16.64 -4.34
CA SER A 132 20.92 -16.68 -5.62
C SER A 132 20.04 -16.93 -6.87
N SER A 133 18.73 -17.16 -6.72
CA SER A 133 17.88 -17.52 -7.86
C SER A 133 17.28 -16.30 -8.58
N THR A 134 18.05 -15.71 -9.48
CA THR A 134 17.50 -14.96 -10.63
C THR A 134 17.77 -15.64 -11.99
N PHE A 135 18.40 -16.83 -11.99
CA PHE A 135 18.69 -17.61 -13.20
C PHE A 135 17.80 -18.83 -13.45
N ASN A 136 16.79 -19.07 -12.61
CA ASN A 136 15.71 -20.02 -12.91
C ASN A 136 14.45 -19.24 -13.27
N ALA A 137 14.45 -18.64 -14.46
CA ALA A 137 13.24 -18.28 -15.20
C ALA A 137 12.96 -19.37 -16.23
#